data_AF-A0AA37K1R9-F1
#
_entry.id   AF-A0AA37K1R9-F1
#
_cell.length_a   1.000
_cell.length_b   1.000
_cell.length_c   1.000
_cell.angle_alpha   90.00
_cell.angle_beta   90.00
_cell.angle_gamma   90.00
#
_symmetry.space_group_name_H-M   'P 1'
#
loop_
_entity.id
_entity.type
_entity.pdbx_description
1 polymer ?
#
loop_
_entity_poly.entity_id
_entity_poly.type
_entity_poly.pdbx_seq_one_letter_code
_entity_poly.pdbx_strand_id
1 'polypeptide(L)'
;MPQTRVMRFLRFRHNVSLAQLARVARVSPQRISQMELGIEPSTEYQRELIREAFAIIADERGQDGGALRRDLRRLEYRLLDYVREGEAL
;
A
#
# COMPACT_ATOMS: atom_id res chain seq x y z
N MET A 1 -3.96 1.15 -20.43
CA MET A 1 -2.85 0.81 -19.52
C MET A 1 -3.45 0.23 -18.25
N PRO A 2 -2.97 -0.90 -17.70
CA PRO A 2 -3.44 -1.36 -16.39
C PRO A 2 -3.10 -0.27 -15.36
N GLN A 3 -4.13 0.44 -14.89
CA GLN A 3 -3.95 1.51 -13.93
C GLN A 3 -3.52 0.89 -12.60
N THR A 4 -2.32 1.26 -12.15
CA THR A 4 -1.79 0.80 -10.86
C THR A 4 -2.20 1.79 -9.78
N ARG A 5 -2.56 1.29 -8.59
CA ARG A 5 -2.83 2.14 -7.43
C ARG A 5 -1.57 2.55 -6.68
N VAL A 6 -1.63 3.69 -5.98
CA VAL A 6 -0.50 4.27 -5.22
C VAL A 6 0.09 3.26 -4.23
N MET A 7 -0.72 2.41 -3.59
CA MET A 7 -0.24 1.39 -2.66
C MET A 7 0.78 0.43 -3.28
N ARG A 8 0.63 0.09 -4.57
CA ARG A 8 1.54 -0.83 -5.27
C ARG A 8 2.89 -0.16 -5.49
N PHE A 9 2.90 1.12 -5.84
CA PHE A 9 4.14 1.90 -5.93
C PHE A 9 4.86 1.95 -4.58
N LEU A 10 4.13 2.29 -3.50
CA LEU A 10 4.69 2.33 -2.14
C LEU A 10 5.27 0.96 -1.76
N ARG A 11 4.57 -0.12 -2.08
CA ARG A 11 5.01 -1.49 -1.83
C ARG A 11 6.35 -1.79 -2.52
N PHE A 12 6.47 -1.48 -3.81
CA PHE A 12 7.72 -1.71 -4.56
C PHE A 12 8.87 -0.83 -4.07
N ARG A 13 8.62 0.47 -3.88
CA ARG A 13 9.63 1.45 -3.43
C ARG A 13 10.28 1.04 -2.11
N HIS A 14 9.50 0.45 -1.20
CA HIS A 14 9.97 0.05 0.12
C HIS A 14 10.23 -1.45 0.24
N ASN A 15 10.32 -2.20 -0.86
CA ASN A 15 10.56 -3.65 -0.84
C ASN A 15 9.63 -4.40 0.12
N VAL A 16 8.37 -3.98 0.20
CA VAL A 16 7.34 -4.72 0.94
C VAL A 16 6.85 -5.83 0.02
N SER A 17 6.91 -7.10 0.43
CA SER A 17 6.41 -8.17 -0.42
C SER A 17 4.88 -8.21 -0.38
N LEU A 18 4.25 -8.72 -1.45
CA LEU A 18 2.80 -8.92 -1.49
C LEU A 18 2.34 -9.82 -0.32
N ALA A 19 3.11 -10.87 -0.03
CA ALA A 19 2.85 -11.80 1.06
C ALA A 19 3.01 -11.15 2.45
N GLN A 20 4.01 -10.28 2.64
CA GLN A 20 4.19 -9.55 3.89
C GLN A 20 2.99 -8.63 4.16
N LEU A 21 2.58 -7.86 3.15
CA LEU A 21 1.43 -6.95 3.27
C LEU A 21 0.15 -7.74 3.55
N ALA A 22 -0.08 -8.84 2.84
CA ALA A 22 -1.25 -9.70 3.03
C ALA A 22 -1.30 -10.32 4.44
N ARG A 23 -0.15 -10.82 4.94
CA ARG A 23 -0.01 -11.38 6.29
C ARG A 23 -0.41 -10.35 7.36
N VAL A 24 0.16 -9.14 7.28
CA VAL A 24 -0.09 -8.09 8.27
C VAL A 24 -1.53 -7.57 8.18
N ALA A 25 -2.06 -7.41 6.96
CA ALA A 25 -3.45 -7.04 6.72
C ALA A 25 -4.46 -8.18 6.99
N ARG A 26 -4.00 -9.38 7.34
CA ARG A 26 -4.84 -10.57 7.60
C ARG A 26 -5.82 -10.91 6.46
N VAL A 27 -5.36 -10.76 5.22
CA VAL A 27 -6.11 -11.11 4.01
C VAL A 27 -5.27 -12.00 3.10
N SER A 28 -5.87 -12.56 2.05
CA SER A 28 -5.12 -13.34 1.07
C SER A 28 -4.21 -12.45 0.20
N PRO A 29 -3.07 -12.97 -0.31
CA PRO A 29 -2.26 -12.25 -1.29
C PRO A 29 -3.03 -11.86 -2.56
N GLN A 30 -3.98 -12.71 -2.98
CA GLN A 30 -4.88 -12.41 -4.09
C GLN A 30 -5.72 -11.16 -3.80
N ARG A 31 -6.21 -11.00 -2.57
CA ARG A 31 -7.00 -9.83 -2.19
C ARG A 31 -6.19 -8.54 -2.25
N ILE A 32 -4.92 -8.56 -1.81
CA ILE A 32 -4.00 -7.42 -1.99
C ILE A 32 -3.80 -7.13 -3.48
N SER A 33 -3.56 -8.16 -4.30
CA SER A 33 -3.37 -7.96 -5.75
C SER A 33 -4.61 -7.36 -6.42
N GLN A 34 -5.82 -7.76 -6.02
CA GLN A 34 -7.06 -7.16 -6.52
C GLN A 34 -7.18 -5.68 -6.13
N MET A 35 -6.82 -5.33 -4.89
CA MET A 35 -6.77 -3.95 -4.44
C MET A 35 -5.76 -3.14 -5.24
N GLU A 36 -4.55 -3.66 -5.47
CA GLU A 36 -3.51 -2.98 -6.26
C GLU A 36 -3.92 -2.67 -7.70
N LEU A 37 -4.69 -3.58 -8.31
CA LEU A 37 -5.19 -3.48 -9.69
C LEU A 37 -6.51 -2.71 -9.79
N GLY A 38 -7.16 -2.44 -8.65
CA GLY A 38 -8.46 -1.78 -8.60
C GLY A 38 -9.60 -2.52 -9.28
N ILE A 39 -9.63 -3.86 -9.16
CA ILE A 39 -10.70 -4.71 -9.71
C ILE A 39 -12.07 -4.33 -9.11
N GLU A 40 -12.09 -3.92 -7.84
CA GLU A 40 -13.30 -3.48 -7.14
C GLU A 40 -13.18 -2.03 -6.65
N PRO A 41 -14.32 -1.32 -6.49
CA PRO A 41 -14.35 -0.04 -5.80
C PRO A 41 -13.74 -0.14 -4.39
N SER A 42 -12.92 0.85 -4.06
CA SER A 42 -12.29 0.93 -2.74
C SER A 42 -13.31 1.33 -1.68
N THR A 43 -13.30 0.67 -0.53
CA THR A 43 -14.05 1.12 0.65
C THR A 43 -13.13 1.84 1.63
N GLU A 44 -13.70 2.64 2.54
CA GLU A 44 -12.91 3.30 3.59
C GLU A 44 -12.18 2.28 4.47
N TYR A 45 -12.88 1.20 4.84
CA TYR A 45 -12.29 0.06 5.54
C TYR A 45 -11.04 -0.48 4.86
N GLN A 46 -11.02 -0.58 3.52
CA GLN A 46 -9.83 -1.04 2.80
C GLN A 46 -8.69 -0.03 2.83
N ARG A 47 -8.98 1.28 2.82
CA ARG A 47 -7.94 2.31 2.99
C ARG A 47 -7.31 2.20 4.37
N GLU A 48 -8.13 2.12 5.41
CA GLU A 48 -7.67 1.95 6.79
C GLU A 48 -6.84 0.69 6.95
N LEU A 49 -7.33 -0.45 6.46
CA LEU A 49 -6.64 -1.74 6.52
C LEU A 49 -5.25 -1.68 5.90
N ILE A 50 -5.13 -1.12 4.69
CA ILE A 50 -3.84 -1.03 3.99
C ILE A 50 -2.91 -0.02 4.66
N ARG A 51 -3.45 1.12 5.12
CA ARG A 51 -2.68 2.13 5.86
C ARG A 51 -2.10 1.54 7.14
N GLU A 52 -2.91 0.85 7.93
CA GLU A 52 -2.48 0.19 9.16
C GLU A 52 -1.44 -0.89 8.89
N ALA A 53 -1.64 -1.72 7.87
CA ALA A 53 -0.69 -2.77 7.53
C ALA A 53 0.68 -2.21 7.14
N PHE A 54 0.74 -1.13 6.35
CA PHE A 54 2.01 -0.44 6.07
C PHE A 54 2.63 0.20 7.31
N ALA A 55 1.83 0.77 8.20
CA ALA A 55 2.32 1.36 9.44
C ALA A 55 2.97 0.29 10.34
N ILE A 56 2.32 -0.86 10.51
CA ILE A 56 2.87 -2.00 11.26
C ILE A 56 4.17 -2.49 10.61
N ILE A 57 4.23 -2.63 9.29
CA ILE A 57 5.46 -3.06 8.59
C ILE A 57 6.59 -2.04 8.77
N ALA A 58 6.28 -0.74 8.77
CA ALA A 58 7.26 0.29 9.05
C ALA A 58 7.79 0.15 10.49
N ASP A 59 6.91 -0.10 11.45
CA ASP A 59 7.28 -0.23 12.86
C ASP A 59 8.05 -1.53 13.14
N GLU A 60 7.69 -2.65 12.48
CA GLU A 60 8.43 -3.93 12.52
C GLU A 60 9.89 -3.79 12.02
N ARG A 61 10.16 -2.82 11.12
CA ARG A 61 11.50 -2.56 10.57
C ARG A 61 12.37 -1.66 11.45
N GLY A 62 11.82 -1.09 12.54
CA GLY A 62 12.56 -0.23 13.45
C GLY A 62 13.23 0.96 12.73
N GLN A 63 14.56 1.09 12.91
CA GLN A 63 15.33 2.22 12.35
C GLN A 63 15.25 2.30 10.82
N ASP A 64 15.14 1.16 10.13
CA ASP A 64 15.06 1.09 8.67
C ASP A 64 13.64 1.40 8.13
N GLY A 65 12.64 1.43 9.00
CA GLY A 65 11.24 1.72 8.66
C GLY A 65 10.91 3.20 8.47
N GLY A 66 11.81 4.11 8.85
CA GLY A 66 11.55 5.55 8.87
C GLY A 66 11.18 6.14 7.51
N ALA A 67 11.78 5.64 6.42
CA ALA A 67 11.45 6.09 5.06
C ALA A 67 10.04 5.65 4.64
N LEU A 68 9.67 4.39 4.90
CA LEU A 68 8.33 3.87 4.63
C LEU A 68 7.27 4.65 5.43
N ARG A 69 7.53 4.94 6.70
CA ARG A 69 6.60 5.70 7.54
C ARG A 69 6.37 7.13 7.01
N ARG A 70 7.42 7.80 6.53
CA ARG A 70 7.32 9.15 5.95
C ARG A 70 6.50 9.14 4.65
N ASP A 71 6.83 8.23 3.74
CA ASP A 71 6.13 8.14 2.45
C ASP A 71 4.67 7.70 2.66
N LEU A 72 4.41 6.80 3.62
CA LEU A 72 3.06 6.41 4.00
C LEU A 72 2.24 7.62 4.46
N ARG A 73 2.75 8.45 5.38
CA ARG A 73 2.04 9.66 5.85
C ARG A 73 1.72 10.63 4.70
N ARG A 74 2.62 10.79 3.74
CA ARG A 74 2.40 11.65 2.56
C ARG A 74 1.27 11.11 1.66
N LEU A 75 1.08 9.79 1.63
CA LEU A 75 0.23 9.11 0.66
C LEU A 75 -1.01 8.45 1.28
N GLU A 76 -1.23 8.57 2.59
CA GLU A 76 -2.18 7.73 3.33
C GLU A 76 -3.62 7.79 2.80
N TYR A 77 -4.09 8.98 2.42
CA TYR A 77 -5.44 9.18 1.87
C TYR A 77 -5.58 8.68 0.43
N ARG A 78 -4.45 8.50 -0.27
CA ARG A 78 -4.39 8.20 -1.70
C ARG A 78 -3.98 6.77 -2.02
N LEU A 79 -3.73 5.94 -1.01
CA LEU A 79 -3.21 4.57 -1.18
C LEU A 79 -4.03 3.74 -2.20
N LEU A 80 -5.35 3.91 -2.19
CA LEU A 80 -6.27 3.20 -3.07
C LEU A 80 -6.76 4.05 -4.27
N ASP A 81 -6.08 5.14 -4.56
CA ASP A 81 -6.30 5.91 -5.78
C ASP A 81 -5.35 5.43 -6.88
N TYR A 82 -5.73 5.66 -8.14
CA TYR A 82 -4.87 5.37 -9.27
C TYR A 82 -3.73 6.38 -9.36
N VAL A 83 -2.54 5.90 -9.74
CA VAL A 83 -1.41 6.76 -10.08
C VAL A 83 -1.74 7.49 -11.38
N ARG A 84 -1.61 8.82 -11.39
CA ARG A 84 -1.79 9.62 -12.61
C ARG A 84 -0.53 9.56 -13.47
N GLU A 85 -0.69 9.63 -14.79
CA GLU A 85 0.46 9.72 -15.71
C GLU A 85 1.31 10.97 -15.38
N GLY A 86 2.62 10.77 -15.25
CA GLY A 86 3.57 11.84 -14.89
C GLY A 86 3.59 12.24 -13.41
N GLU A 87 2.87 11.53 -12.53
CA GLU A 87 2.82 11.87 -11.11
C GLU A 87 4.09 11.46 -10.35
N ALA A 88 4.76 12.44 -9.73
CA ALA A 88 5.87 12.21 -8.81
C ALA A 88 5.34 11.87 -7.40
N LEU A 89 5.55 10.62 -6.98
CA LEU A 89 5.13 10.07 -5.68
C LEU A 89 6.23 10.17 -4.61
#